data_AF-A0A1H1XMX0-F1
#
_entry.id   AF-A0A1H1XMX0-F1
#
_cell.length_a   1.000
_cell.length_b   1.000
_cell.length_c   1.000
_cell.angle_alpha   90.00
_cell.angle_beta   90.00
_cell.angle_gamma   90.00
#
_symmetry.space_group_name_H-M   'P 1'
#
loop_
_entity.id
_entity.type
_entity.pdbx_description
1 polymer ?
#
loop_
_entity_poly.entity_id
_entity_poly.type
_entity_poly.pdbx_seq_one_letter_code
_entity_poly.pdbx_strand_id
1 'polypeptide(L)'
;MDRRTFRTLVGAGTALGATDLAAGRPAAAARARAAGLNAQETATVPLHVLDIPDVGRKIGIEIRLGGGEPRLYTFDTGSSGFYAANNRDWWPSSKRIGGPQISQTYGSKETFQSKRVRTSVGIPTTTGEIEIESDVGQILDGYGGSLGPRSRSHWRKDVAAGRPPLFGHFFGDFGSGLREVNGLFAILPQLPGNLSSGFAVRLGCDGSPSSSPTLEIGLTDAIRAEVTSWIPMAGGPKSPPFPGSGLPTYAQELLAGHYSLNGGDTVYPFDTDAILDTGCPTTFIHEHGDLLVPDALLDAHRAQLLDDVLFWVTAEGTEFGNGFHLEFPAGDLPGNNQVLVAPTNERAYVNLGLIPYFRYGVVFDVERGLVGFAPCS
;
A
#
# COMPACT_ATOMS: atom_id res chain seq x y z
N MET A 1 -9.29 52.80 -29.04
CA MET A 1 -8.65 52.43 -30.32
C MET A 1 -7.24 53.00 -30.30
N ASP A 2 -6.19 52.18 -30.27
CA ASP A 2 -5.35 51.96 -31.46
C ASP A 2 -4.08 51.19 -31.07
N ARG A 3 -3.71 50.28 -31.97
CA ARG A 3 -2.61 49.32 -31.93
C ARG A 3 -1.28 50.02 -32.20
N ARG A 4 -0.19 49.53 -31.61
CA ARG A 4 1.11 49.52 -32.30
C ARG A 4 1.87 48.21 -32.13
N THR A 5 2.07 47.63 -33.31
CA THR A 5 2.89 46.50 -33.73
C THR A 5 4.38 46.78 -33.58
N PHE A 6 5.19 45.75 -33.29
CA PHE A 6 6.58 45.66 -33.77
C PHE A 6 6.93 44.20 -34.14
N ARG A 7 7.25 43.99 -35.43
CA ARG A 7 8.08 42.90 -35.98
C ARG A 7 9.54 43.39 -35.94
N THR A 8 10.57 42.53 -35.85
CA THR A 8 11.43 42.05 -36.97
C THR A 8 12.57 41.23 -36.34
N LEU A 9 12.67 39.91 -36.59
CA LEU A 9 13.61 39.14 -37.44
C LEU A 9 15.12 39.05 -37.04
N VAL A 10 15.57 37.79 -36.95
CA VAL A 10 16.81 37.13 -37.45
C VAL A 10 18.16 37.35 -36.75
N GLY A 11 18.76 36.21 -36.38
CA GLY A 11 20.20 36.01 -36.21
C GLY A 11 20.54 34.53 -36.04
N ALA A 12 21.08 33.90 -37.08
CA ALA A 12 21.63 32.54 -37.07
C ALA A 12 23.07 32.53 -36.52
N GLY A 13 23.53 31.41 -35.94
CA GLY A 13 24.97 31.17 -35.81
C GLY A 13 25.44 30.21 -34.70
N THR A 14 25.67 28.96 -35.11
CA THR A 14 26.81 28.08 -34.74
C THR A 14 26.89 27.37 -33.38
N ALA A 15 27.18 26.07 -33.51
CA ALA A 15 27.39 25.05 -32.49
C ALA A 15 28.79 25.08 -31.87
N LEU A 16 28.91 24.58 -30.63
CA LEU A 16 29.83 23.54 -30.15
C LEU A 16 29.87 23.55 -28.62
N GLY A 17 29.73 22.39 -27.99
CA GLY A 17 29.90 22.26 -26.54
C GLY A 17 29.22 21.03 -25.96
N ALA A 18 29.67 19.84 -26.37
CA ALA A 18 29.36 18.60 -25.66
C ALA A 18 29.87 18.72 -24.21
N THR A 19 28.99 18.50 -23.25
CA THR A 19 29.35 18.19 -21.87
C THR A 19 28.56 16.96 -21.43
N ASP A 20 29.31 16.04 -20.84
CA ASP A 20 28.94 14.69 -20.46
C ASP A 20 27.58 14.59 -19.75
N LEU A 21 26.63 13.97 -20.42
CA LEU A 21 25.53 13.27 -19.76
C LEU A 21 26.13 12.03 -19.12
N ALA A 22 26.39 12.11 -17.82
CA ALA A 22 26.67 10.98 -16.97
C ALA A 22 25.62 9.90 -17.22
N ALA A 23 26.03 8.83 -17.89
CA ALA A 23 25.23 7.64 -18.09
C ALA A 23 24.87 7.05 -16.73
N GLY A 24 23.66 7.35 -16.26
CA GLY A 24 23.01 6.62 -15.19
C GLY A 24 22.98 5.15 -15.59
N ARG A 25 23.73 4.31 -14.86
CA ARG A 25 23.67 2.86 -15.04
C ARG A 25 22.21 2.42 -14.92
N PRO A 26 21.65 1.68 -15.89
CA PRO A 26 20.33 1.10 -15.72
C PRO A 26 20.34 0.21 -14.46
N ALA A 27 19.32 0.38 -13.62
CA ALA A 27 19.07 -0.50 -12.50
C ALA A 27 19.08 -1.95 -13.01
N ALA A 28 19.95 -2.79 -12.44
CA ALA A 28 20.11 -4.16 -12.86
C ALA A 28 18.76 -4.89 -12.72
N ALA A 29 18.17 -5.25 -13.87
CA ALA A 29 16.93 -5.99 -13.99
C ALA A 29 16.94 -7.21 -13.07
N ALA A 30 15.85 -7.40 -12.32
CA ALA A 30 15.58 -8.62 -11.57
C ALA A 30 15.69 -9.81 -12.53
N ARG A 31 16.59 -10.75 -12.24
CA ARG A 31 16.65 -12.04 -12.96
C ARG A 31 15.78 -13.01 -12.18
N ALA A 32 14.54 -13.20 -12.61
CA ALA A 32 13.73 -14.32 -12.13
C ALA A 32 14.42 -15.63 -12.54
N ARG A 33 14.65 -16.53 -11.58
CA ARG A 33 15.16 -17.88 -11.87
C ARG A 33 13.95 -18.71 -12.29
N ALA A 34 13.68 -18.76 -13.60
CA ALA A 34 12.58 -19.53 -14.17
C ALA A 34 12.84 -21.04 -14.09
N ALA A 35 12.69 -21.62 -12.89
CA ALA A 35 12.51 -23.05 -12.74
C ALA A 35 11.02 -23.30 -12.47
N GLY A 36 10.21 -23.38 -13.53
CA GLY A 36 8.79 -23.82 -13.45
C GLY A 36 7.70 -22.78 -13.69
N LEU A 37 8.01 -21.47 -13.74
CA LEU A 37 7.00 -20.39 -13.82
C LEU A 37 6.45 -20.09 -15.23
N ASN A 38 6.85 -20.81 -16.28
CA ASN A 38 6.49 -20.49 -17.68
C ASN A 38 5.01 -20.76 -18.06
N ALA A 39 4.11 -20.99 -17.11
CA ALA A 39 2.68 -21.22 -17.39
C ALA A 39 1.70 -20.71 -16.32
N GLN A 40 2.18 -20.12 -15.21
CA GLN A 40 1.27 -19.72 -14.13
C GLN A 40 0.72 -18.31 -14.40
N GLU A 41 -0.54 -18.24 -14.85
CA GLU A 41 -1.22 -16.96 -15.08
C GLU A 41 -1.69 -16.31 -13.77
N THR A 42 -2.00 -17.11 -12.75
CA THR A 42 -2.46 -16.63 -11.45
C THR A 42 -1.99 -17.53 -10.31
N ALA A 43 -1.87 -16.98 -9.11
CA ALA A 43 -1.47 -17.69 -7.91
C ALA A 43 -2.29 -17.25 -6.71
N THR A 44 -2.74 -18.21 -5.90
CA THR A 44 -3.45 -17.92 -4.65
C THR A 44 -2.50 -18.07 -3.47
N VAL A 45 -2.41 -17.01 -2.66
CA VAL A 45 -1.60 -16.93 -1.45
C VAL A 45 -2.54 -16.84 -0.25
N PRO A 46 -2.40 -17.72 0.76
CA PRO A 46 -3.14 -17.57 2.01
C PRO A 46 -2.74 -16.27 2.71
N LEU A 47 -3.73 -15.54 3.20
CA LEU A 47 -3.53 -14.43 4.13
C LEU A 47 -3.91 -14.88 5.54
N HIS A 48 -3.56 -14.08 6.54
CA HIS A 48 -3.91 -14.31 7.93
C HIS A 48 -4.59 -13.06 8.50
N VAL A 49 -5.77 -13.20 9.09
CA VAL A 49 -6.39 -12.11 9.86
C VAL A 49 -6.08 -12.35 11.33
N LEU A 50 -5.37 -11.40 11.96
CA LEU A 50 -4.96 -11.48 13.37
C LEU A 50 -5.61 -10.34 14.14
N ASP A 51 -6.30 -10.67 15.23
CA ASP A 51 -6.76 -9.69 16.21
C ASP A 51 -5.70 -9.57 17.32
N ILE A 52 -4.99 -8.44 17.35
CA ILE A 52 -3.88 -8.21 18.28
C ILE A 52 -4.33 -7.26 19.40
N PRO A 53 -4.23 -7.66 20.68
CA PRO A 53 -4.59 -6.79 21.80
C PRO A 53 -3.91 -5.42 21.73
N ASP A 54 -4.66 -4.35 22.00
CA ASP A 54 -4.21 -2.95 22.01
C ASP A 54 -3.68 -2.39 20.67
N VAL A 55 -3.58 -3.21 19.63
CA VAL A 55 -3.16 -2.83 18.27
C VAL A 55 -4.34 -2.87 17.30
N GLY A 56 -5.27 -3.80 17.52
CA GLY A 56 -6.39 -4.07 16.64
C GLY A 56 -6.06 -5.12 15.58
N ARG A 57 -6.92 -5.19 14.57
CA ARG A 57 -6.84 -6.19 13.51
C ARG A 57 -5.70 -5.89 12.52
N LYS A 58 -4.94 -6.91 12.16
CA LYS A 58 -3.85 -6.85 11.18
C LYS A 58 -3.92 -8.01 10.20
N ILE A 59 -3.44 -7.77 8.98
CA ILE A 59 -3.36 -8.78 7.93
C ILE A 59 -1.92 -9.25 7.80
N GLY A 60 -1.73 -10.56 7.83
CA GLY A 60 -0.44 -11.22 7.70
C GLY A 60 -0.29 -11.93 6.37
N ILE A 61 0.93 -11.93 5.85
CA ILE A 61 1.37 -12.74 4.71
C ILE A 61 2.68 -13.44 5.06
N GLU A 62 2.79 -14.73 4.75
CA GLU A 62 4.03 -15.48 4.93
C GLU A 62 4.95 -15.25 3.73
N ILE A 63 6.20 -14.86 4.01
CA ILE A 63 7.21 -14.61 2.96
C ILE A 63 8.52 -15.28 3.38
N ARG A 64 9.16 -15.97 2.43
CA ARG A 64 10.53 -16.44 2.54
C ARG A 64 11.48 -15.36 2.06
N LEU A 65 12.60 -15.19 2.77
CA LEU A 65 13.69 -14.32 2.35
C LEU A 65 15.01 -15.09 2.30
N GLY A 66 15.84 -14.84 1.29
CA GLY A 66 17.22 -15.31 1.22
C GLY A 66 17.42 -16.83 1.32
N GLY A 67 16.39 -17.62 1.00
CA GLY A 67 16.39 -19.08 1.12
C GLY A 67 16.15 -19.64 2.52
N GLY A 68 15.74 -18.83 3.51
CA GLY A 68 15.36 -19.30 4.85
C GLY A 68 13.89 -19.72 4.97
N GLU A 69 13.41 -20.07 6.16
CA GLU A 69 12.00 -20.43 6.34
C GLU A 69 11.04 -19.23 6.18
N PRO A 70 9.79 -19.44 5.71
CA PRO A 70 8.77 -18.39 5.69
C PRO A 70 8.55 -17.75 7.07
N ARG A 71 8.30 -16.45 7.08
CA ARG A 71 7.97 -15.66 8.26
C ARG A 71 6.75 -14.78 7.97
N LEU A 72 5.98 -14.47 9.01
CA LEU A 72 4.80 -13.62 8.90
C LEU A 72 5.19 -12.13 8.89
N TYR A 73 4.74 -11.41 7.89
CA TYR A 73 4.89 -9.95 7.75
C TYR A 73 3.51 -9.30 7.67
N THR A 74 3.38 -8.04 8.07
CA THR A 74 2.14 -7.29 7.82
C THR A 74 1.95 -7.18 6.31
N PHE A 75 0.79 -7.57 5.79
CA PHE A 75 0.39 -7.26 4.42
C PHE A 75 -0.25 -5.87 4.42
N ASP A 76 0.43 -4.89 3.84
CA ASP A 76 0.06 -3.48 3.96
C ASP A 76 -0.04 -2.83 2.57
N THR A 77 -1.27 -2.62 2.07
CA THR A 77 -1.51 -1.91 0.81
C THR A 77 -1.39 -0.40 0.93
N GLY A 78 -1.41 0.15 2.15
CA GLY A 78 -1.20 1.56 2.42
C GLY A 78 0.27 1.95 2.48
N SER A 79 1.19 1.00 2.61
CA SER A 79 2.64 1.23 2.64
C SER A 79 3.35 0.75 1.38
N SER A 80 4.58 1.22 1.14
CA SER A 80 5.34 0.91 -0.08
C SER A 80 6.71 0.33 0.22
N GLY A 81 7.02 -0.77 -0.46
CA GLY A 81 8.27 -1.49 -0.32
C GLY A 81 8.23 -2.54 0.78
N PHE A 82 9.07 -3.57 0.63
CA PHE A 82 9.18 -4.64 1.63
C PHE A 82 10.29 -4.32 2.63
N TYR A 83 9.96 -4.26 3.92
CA TYR A 83 10.91 -4.07 5.01
C TYR A 83 10.89 -5.26 5.96
N ALA A 84 12.04 -5.88 6.19
CA ALA A 84 12.15 -7.10 6.99
C ALA A 84 13.23 -7.01 8.06
N ALA A 85 12.94 -7.56 9.23
CA ALA A 85 13.87 -7.67 10.33
C ALA A 85 15.13 -8.47 9.94
N ASN A 86 16.28 -7.97 10.37
CA ASN A 86 17.56 -8.55 10.02
C ASN A 86 18.02 -9.64 11.00
N ASN A 87 17.82 -10.91 10.63
CA ASN A 87 18.44 -12.04 11.32
C ASN A 87 18.95 -13.05 10.27
N ARG A 88 20.24 -13.39 10.35
CA ARG A 88 20.89 -14.28 9.38
C ARG A 88 20.31 -15.71 9.41
N ASP A 89 19.72 -16.14 10.51
CA ASP A 89 19.08 -17.45 10.62
C ASP A 89 17.72 -17.48 9.89
N TRP A 90 17.11 -16.33 9.64
CA TRP A 90 15.81 -16.23 8.94
C TRP A 90 15.95 -15.99 7.44
N TRP A 91 17.01 -15.31 7.02
CA TRP A 91 17.29 -15.07 5.60
C TRP A 91 18.80 -15.04 5.34
N PRO A 92 19.42 -16.22 5.16
CA PRO A 92 20.87 -16.39 5.21
C PRO A 92 21.63 -15.75 4.05
N SER A 93 20.94 -15.43 2.96
CA SER A 93 21.53 -14.82 1.76
C SER A 93 20.94 -13.43 1.49
N SER A 94 21.82 -12.42 1.44
CA SER A 94 21.49 -11.11 0.89
C SER A 94 22.74 -10.41 0.38
N LYS A 95 22.58 -9.56 -0.63
CA LYS A 95 23.65 -8.76 -1.22
C LYS A 95 23.38 -7.28 -0.96
N ARG A 96 24.34 -6.58 -0.34
CA ARG A 96 24.24 -5.13 -0.19
C ARG A 96 24.28 -4.44 -1.55
N ILE A 97 23.36 -3.51 -1.78
CA ILE A 97 23.27 -2.74 -3.03
C ILE A 97 24.11 -1.45 -2.96
N GLY A 98 24.52 -1.05 -1.75
CA GLY A 98 25.17 0.24 -1.49
C GLY A 98 24.14 1.35 -1.25
N GLY A 99 24.61 2.55 -0.94
CA GLY A 99 23.75 3.71 -0.64
C GLY A 99 23.60 4.03 0.86
N PRO A 100 22.93 5.15 1.18
CA PRO A 100 22.70 5.57 2.56
C PRO A 100 21.74 4.63 3.28
N GLN A 101 21.72 4.73 4.62
CA GLN A 101 20.63 4.18 5.40
C GLN A 101 19.34 4.94 5.06
N ILE A 102 18.25 4.20 4.92
CA ILE A 102 16.93 4.75 4.66
C ILE A 102 16.09 4.70 5.94
N SER A 103 15.19 5.66 6.07
CA SER A 103 14.28 5.79 7.20
C SER A 103 12.87 5.89 6.65
N GLN A 104 11.98 5.03 7.11
CA GLN A 104 10.57 5.07 6.75
C GLN A 104 9.73 5.17 8.01
N THR A 105 8.83 6.16 8.07
CA THR A 105 7.84 6.29 9.14
C THR A 105 6.46 6.03 8.56
N TYR A 106 5.64 5.27 9.27
CA TYR A 106 4.30 4.87 8.87
C TYR A 106 3.25 5.68 9.61
N GLY A 107 2.00 5.66 9.14
CA GLY A 107 0.88 6.38 9.78
C GLY A 107 0.64 5.97 11.25
N SER A 108 0.96 4.71 11.58
CA SER A 108 0.96 4.17 12.94
C SER A 108 2.12 4.68 13.83
N LYS A 109 2.98 5.54 13.28
CA LYS A 109 4.12 6.22 13.92
C LYS A 109 5.32 5.32 14.22
N GLU A 110 5.30 4.05 13.81
CA GLU A 110 6.53 3.25 13.75
C GLU A 110 7.46 3.80 12.66
N THR A 111 8.75 3.78 12.97
CA THR A 111 9.85 4.15 12.10
C THR A 111 10.80 2.97 11.97
N PHE A 112 11.11 2.57 10.74
CA PHE A 112 12.13 1.58 10.44
C PHE A 112 13.40 2.25 9.91
N GLN A 113 14.52 1.95 10.55
CA GLN A 113 15.87 2.31 10.09
C GLN A 113 16.48 1.13 9.35
N SER A 114 16.69 1.28 8.06
CA SER A 114 16.94 0.15 7.17
C SER A 114 18.07 0.40 6.19
N LYS A 115 18.64 -0.68 5.65
CA LYS A 115 19.53 -0.62 4.48
C LYS A 115 18.92 -1.42 3.34
N ARG A 116 19.08 -0.92 2.12
CA ARG A 116 18.69 -1.67 0.93
C ARG A 116 19.62 -2.85 0.69
N VAL A 117 19.03 -4.03 0.56
CA VAL A 117 19.72 -5.25 0.17
C VAL A 117 18.94 -5.92 -0.96
N ARG A 118 19.64 -6.69 -1.79
CA ARG A 118 19.03 -7.56 -2.80
C ARG A 118 19.01 -8.98 -2.26
N THR A 119 17.90 -9.66 -2.38
CA THR A 119 17.74 -11.05 -1.93
C THR A 119 16.65 -11.75 -2.73
N SER A 120 16.60 -13.07 -2.63
CA SER A 120 15.46 -13.87 -3.07
C SER A 120 14.28 -13.65 -2.12
N VAL A 121 13.11 -13.40 -2.70
CA VAL A 121 11.80 -13.33 -2.05
C VAL A 121 11.00 -14.52 -2.56
N GLY A 122 10.67 -15.44 -1.67
CA GLY A 122 9.78 -16.57 -1.94
C GLY A 122 8.39 -16.28 -1.38
N ILE A 123 7.35 -16.44 -2.20
CA ILE A 123 5.95 -16.25 -1.83
C ILE A 123 5.28 -17.63 -1.87
N PRO A 124 5.06 -18.28 -0.71
CA PRO A 124 4.30 -19.51 -0.64
C PRO A 124 2.88 -19.32 -1.18
N THR A 125 2.42 -20.27 -1.98
CA THR A 125 1.09 -20.29 -2.60
C THR A 125 0.41 -21.62 -2.30
N THR A 126 -0.88 -21.74 -2.60
CA THR A 126 -1.61 -23.00 -2.43
C THR A 126 -1.13 -24.13 -3.37
N THR A 127 -0.41 -23.80 -4.45
CA THR A 127 0.03 -24.75 -5.48
C THR A 127 1.55 -24.91 -5.57
N GLY A 128 2.32 -24.23 -4.72
CA GLY A 128 3.77 -24.18 -4.79
C GLY A 128 4.31 -22.85 -4.30
N GLU A 129 5.32 -22.31 -4.96
CA GLU A 129 5.94 -21.05 -4.56
C GLU A 129 6.40 -20.22 -5.75
N ILE A 130 6.25 -18.91 -5.64
CA ILE A 130 6.81 -17.93 -6.57
C ILE A 130 8.10 -17.39 -5.97
N GLU A 131 9.20 -17.41 -6.73
CA GLU A 131 10.49 -16.88 -6.30
C GLU A 131 10.97 -15.75 -7.22
N ILE A 132 11.38 -14.61 -6.64
CA ILE A 132 11.94 -13.47 -7.36
C ILE A 132 13.13 -12.86 -6.60
N GLU A 133 14.14 -12.38 -7.30
CA GLU A 133 15.18 -11.51 -6.72
C GLU A 133 14.71 -10.06 -6.72
N SER A 134 14.59 -9.43 -5.54
CA SER A 134 14.17 -8.03 -5.42
C SER A 134 14.95 -7.27 -4.35
N ASP A 135 14.79 -5.96 -4.34
CA ASP A 135 15.35 -5.06 -3.34
C ASP A 135 14.42 -5.01 -2.12
N VAL A 136 14.97 -5.23 -0.93
CA VAL A 136 14.27 -5.26 0.36
C VAL A 136 14.97 -4.32 1.34
N GLY A 137 14.19 -3.63 2.17
CA GLY A 137 14.67 -2.87 3.32
C GLY A 137 15.04 -3.81 4.46
N GLN A 138 16.33 -4.08 4.65
CA GLN A 138 16.83 -4.79 5.83
C GLN A 138 16.77 -3.88 7.05
N ILE A 139 15.82 -4.11 7.95
CA ILE A 139 15.60 -3.30 9.15
C ILE A 139 16.69 -3.58 10.17
N LEU A 140 17.45 -2.53 10.51
CA LEU A 140 18.51 -2.53 11.51
C LEU A 140 17.99 -2.13 12.90
N ASP A 141 16.92 -1.35 12.94
CA ASP A 141 16.27 -0.86 14.14
C ASP A 141 14.84 -0.41 13.82
N GLY A 142 13.92 -0.56 14.75
CA GLY A 142 12.56 -0.05 14.66
C GLY A 142 12.18 0.67 15.96
N TYR A 143 11.39 1.74 15.89
CA TYR A 143 10.92 2.49 17.08
C TYR A 143 9.71 3.37 16.73
N GLY A 144 9.12 4.07 17.69
CA GLY A 144 7.92 4.88 17.50
C GLY A 144 6.64 4.06 17.64
N GLY A 145 5.47 4.72 17.64
CA GLY A 145 4.17 4.05 17.81
C GLY A 145 4.15 3.07 18.99
N SER A 146 3.71 1.84 18.71
CA SER A 146 3.66 0.71 19.67
C SER A 146 5.04 0.24 20.14
N LEU A 147 6.10 0.49 19.37
CA LEU A 147 7.48 0.11 19.71
C LEU A 147 8.08 1.05 20.76
N GLY A 148 7.43 2.19 21.04
CA GLY A 148 7.91 3.20 21.98
C GLY A 148 9.11 3.99 21.46
N PRO A 149 9.63 4.97 22.24
CA PRO A 149 10.74 5.80 21.78
C PRO A 149 12.00 4.96 21.52
N ARG A 150 12.88 5.45 20.64
CA ARG A 150 14.10 4.73 20.21
C ARG A 150 14.96 4.19 21.37
N SER A 151 15.07 4.92 22.47
CA SER A 151 15.84 4.49 23.65
C SER A 151 15.24 3.31 24.41
N ARG A 152 13.98 2.95 24.14
CA ARG A 152 13.23 1.88 24.82
C ARG A 152 12.69 0.81 23.86
N SER A 153 12.94 0.94 22.56
CA SER A 153 12.45 -0.04 21.60
C SER A 153 13.01 -1.44 21.88
N HIS A 154 12.12 -2.43 21.83
CA HIS A 154 12.45 -3.84 21.98
C HIS A 154 12.95 -4.49 20.68
N TRP A 155 12.90 -3.79 19.55
CA TRP A 155 13.15 -4.36 18.22
C TRP A 155 14.39 -5.25 18.14
N ARG A 156 15.57 -4.70 18.47
CA ARG A 156 16.83 -5.45 18.38
C ARG A 156 16.90 -6.63 19.35
N LYS A 157 16.31 -6.47 20.54
CA LYS A 157 16.27 -7.53 21.56
C LYS A 157 15.43 -8.70 21.07
N ASP A 158 14.27 -8.44 20.47
CA ASP A 158 13.40 -9.49 19.96
C ASP A 158 13.97 -10.17 18.73
N VAL A 159 14.57 -9.39 17.82
CA VAL A 159 15.27 -9.97 16.66
C VAL A 159 16.40 -10.91 17.06
N ALA A 160 17.22 -10.50 18.03
CA ALA A 160 18.30 -11.35 18.56
C ALA A 160 17.78 -12.59 19.29
N ALA A 161 16.57 -12.53 19.85
CA ALA A 161 15.94 -13.63 20.58
C ALA A 161 15.08 -14.55 19.71
N GLY A 162 15.09 -14.39 18.39
CA GLY A 162 14.29 -15.24 17.51
C GLY A 162 12.80 -14.84 17.45
N ARG A 163 12.39 -13.70 18.02
CA ARG A 163 10.99 -13.29 18.16
C ARG A 163 10.58 -12.23 17.13
N PRO A 164 9.31 -12.23 16.68
CA PRO A 164 8.77 -11.16 15.84
C PRO A 164 8.76 -9.82 16.61
N PRO A 165 9.47 -8.78 16.14
CA PRO A 165 9.58 -7.52 16.85
C PRO A 165 8.40 -6.57 16.63
N LEU A 166 7.59 -6.74 15.58
CA LEU A 166 6.50 -5.83 15.27
C LEU A 166 5.18 -6.40 15.82
N PHE A 167 4.59 -5.67 16.76
CA PHE A 167 3.37 -6.05 17.49
C PHE A 167 3.44 -7.43 18.17
N GLY A 168 4.63 -8.02 18.33
CA GLY A 168 4.80 -9.39 18.84
C GLY A 168 4.35 -10.50 17.88
N HIS A 169 4.03 -10.18 16.63
CA HIS A 169 3.51 -11.15 15.66
C HIS A 169 4.24 -11.11 14.30
N PHE A 170 4.72 -9.94 13.87
CA PHE A 170 5.29 -9.76 12.54
C PHE A 170 6.80 -9.52 12.57
N PHE A 171 7.47 -9.99 11.51
CA PHE A 171 8.89 -9.81 11.28
C PHE A 171 9.23 -8.57 10.44
N GLY A 172 8.23 -7.74 10.15
CA GLY A 172 8.36 -6.53 9.35
C GLY A 172 7.06 -6.24 8.60
N ASP A 173 7.19 -5.51 7.50
CA ASP A 173 6.10 -4.92 6.75
C ASP A 173 6.26 -5.20 5.25
N PHE A 174 5.33 -5.98 4.68
CA PHE A 174 5.23 -6.28 3.26
C PHE A 174 4.34 -5.23 2.58
N GLY A 175 4.95 -4.07 2.33
CA GLY A 175 4.29 -2.95 1.66
C GLY A 175 3.96 -3.26 0.20
N SER A 176 2.67 -3.28 -0.09
CA SER A 176 2.07 -3.60 -1.39
C SER A 176 1.42 -2.39 -2.06
N GLY A 177 1.52 -1.20 -1.46
CA GLY A 177 1.18 0.08 -2.07
C GLY A 177 2.07 0.41 -3.27
N LEU A 178 1.48 1.02 -4.28
CA LEU A 178 1.98 1.00 -5.66
C LEU A 178 2.95 2.13 -6.02
N ARG A 179 3.43 2.90 -5.04
CA ARG A 179 4.46 3.93 -5.25
C ARG A 179 5.86 3.40 -4.92
N GLU A 180 6.87 4.08 -5.44
CA GLU A 180 8.26 3.88 -5.03
C GLU A 180 8.57 4.74 -3.80
N VAL A 181 9.21 4.16 -2.78
CA VAL A 181 9.70 4.90 -1.62
C VAL A 181 11.10 4.43 -1.25
N ASN A 182 12.03 5.37 -1.09
CA ASN A 182 13.40 5.11 -0.63
C ASN A 182 14.18 4.11 -1.52
N GLY A 183 13.87 4.04 -2.80
CA GLY A 183 14.36 3.10 -3.80
C GLY A 183 13.80 1.68 -3.66
N LEU A 184 12.69 1.50 -2.93
CA LEU A 184 12.00 0.23 -2.74
C LEU A 184 10.61 0.28 -3.40
N PHE A 185 10.27 -0.80 -4.09
CA PHE A 185 9.01 -1.00 -4.79
C PHE A 185 8.23 -2.13 -4.12
N ALA A 186 6.89 -2.12 -4.22
CA ALA A 186 6.08 -3.29 -3.90
C ALA A 186 6.53 -4.51 -4.71
N ILE A 187 6.55 -5.70 -4.10
CA ILE A 187 7.09 -6.92 -4.73
C ILE A 187 6.16 -7.46 -5.81
N LEU A 188 4.84 -7.46 -5.58
CA LEU A 188 3.88 -8.13 -6.46
C LEU A 188 3.91 -7.62 -7.91
N PRO A 189 3.94 -6.30 -8.17
CA PRO A 189 4.01 -5.80 -9.54
C PRO A 189 5.36 -6.00 -10.25
N GLN A 190 6.37 -6.56 -9.58
CA GLN A 190 7.67 -6.90 -10.16
C GLN A 190 7.74 -8.35 -10.65
N LEU A 191 6.72 -9.17 -10.35
CA LEU A 191 6.69 -10.60 -10.68
C LEU A 191 6.70 -10.85 -12.21
N PRO A 192 7.18 -12.01 -12.67
CA PRO A 192 7.25 -12.28 -14.12
C PRO A 192 5.87 -12.55 -14.73
N GLY A 193 5.71 -12.17 -16.01
CA GLY A 193 4.51 -12.49 -16.79
C GLY A 193 3.23 -11.90 -16.20
N ASN A 194 2.11 -12.63 -16.31
CA ASN A 194 0.82 -12.16 -15.83
C ASN A 194 0.79 -11.96 -14.30
N LEU A 195 1.70 -12.56 -13.52
CA LEU A 195 1.74 -12.35 -12.07
C LEU A 195 1.99 -10.89 -11.66
N SER A 196 2.53 -10.06 -12.57
CA SER A 196 2.67 -8.61 -12.32
C SER A 196 1.44 -7.77 -12.66
N SER A 197 0.46 -8.32 -13.38
CA SER A 197 -0.67 -7.51 -13.91
C SER A 197 -1.53 -6.89 -12.81
N GLY A 198 -1.51 -7.48 -11.61
CA GLY A 198 -2.24 -6.97 -10.47
C GLY A 198 -2.48 -8.04 -9.42
N PHE A 199 -3.31 -7.71 -8.43
CA PHE A 199 -3.69 -8.65 -7.39
C PHE A 199 -5.07 -8.35 -6.81
N ALA A 200 -5.76 -9.38 -6.30
CA ALA A 200 -7.05 -9.28 -5.63
C ALA A 200 -6.93 -9.72 -4.16
N VAL A 201 -7.42 -8.90 -3.24
CA VAL A 201 -7.41 -9.14 -1.80
C VAL A 201 -8.82 -9.52 -1.36
N ARG A 202 -9.00 -10.72 -0.80
CA ARG A 202 -10.28 -11.21 -0.27
C ARG A 202 -10.12 -11.55 1.20
N LEU A 203 -10.54 -10.65 2.07
CA LEU A 203 -10.40 -10.85 3.52
C LEU A 203 -11.67 -11.36 4.19
N GLY A 204 -12.83 -11.13 3.59
CA GLY A 204 -14.12 -11.46 4.18
C GLY A 204 -15.27 -10.69 3.55
N CYS A 205 -16.44 -10.82 4.16
CA CYS A 205 -17.70 -10.28 3.67
C CYS A 205 -18.57 -9.79 4.83
N ASP A 206 -19.47 -8.84 4.55
CA ASP A 206 -20.42 -8.27 5.51
C ASP A 206 -19.77 -7.80 6.83
N GLY A 207 -18.56 -7.22 6.73
CA GLY A 207 -17.81 -6.72 7.89
C GLY A 207 -17.13 -7.82 8.73
N SER A 208 -17.16 -9.08 8.27
CA SER A 208 -16.61 -10.23 8.97
C SER A 208 -15.47 -10.88 8.19
N PRO A 209 -14.37 -11.30 8.86
CA PRO A 209 -13.31 -12.05 8.20
C PRO A 209 -13.80 -13.39 7.62
N SER A 210 -13.29 -13.75 6.46
CA SER A 210 -13.39 -15.10 5.89
C SER A 210 -12.61 -16.10 6.75
N SER A 211 -13.05 -17.34 6.80
CA SER A 211 -12.26 -18.45 7.35
C SER A 211 -11.03 -18.78 6.50
N SER A 212 -11.01 -18.31 5.24
CA SER A 212 -9.97 -18.57 4.25
C SER A 212 -9.64 -17.28 3.49
N PRO A 213 -9.04 -16.27 4.14
CA PRO A 213 -8.67 -15.03 3.48
C PRO A 213 -7.52 -15.28 2.50
N THR A 214 -7.56 -14.66 1.32
CA THR A 214 -6.61 -14.92 0.25
C THR A 214 -6.17 -13.65 -0.48
N LEU A 215 -4.98 -13.74 -1.06
CA LEU A 215 -4.46 -12.84 -2.07
C LEU A 215 -4.34 -13.63 -3.37
N GLU A 216 -4.99 -13.20 -4.43
CA GLU A 216 -4.75 -13.72 -5.78
C GLU A 216 -3.82 -12.78 -6.52
N ILE A 217 -2.71 -13.31 -7.02
CA ILE A 217 -1.67 -12.59 -7.75
C ILE A 217 -1.78 -12.95 -9.22
N GLY A 218 -1.72 -11.96 -10.10
CA GLY A 218 -1.93 -12.12 -11.53
C GLY A 218 -3.40 -12.19 -11.88
N LEU A 219 -3.89 -11.11 -12.50
CA LEU A 219 -5.30 -10.95 -12.81
C LEU A 219 -5.63 -11.66 -14.13
N THR A 220 -6.59 -12.58 -14.06
CA THR A 220 -7.19 -13.22 -15.24
C THR A 220 -8.45 -12.46 -15.64
N ASP A 221 -8.99 -12.75 -16.82
CA ASP A 221 -10.28 -12.19 -17.23
C ASP A 221 -11.42 -12.64 -16.29
N ALA A 222 -11.32 -13.83 -15.70
CA ALA A 222 -12.29 -14.32 -14.73
C ALA A 222 -12.30 -13.44 -13.47
N ILE A 223 -11.14 -13.12 -12.90
CA ILE A 223 -11.04 -12.23 -11.73
C ILE A 223 -11.57 -10.83 -12.07
N ARG A 224 -11.23 -10.30 -13.25
CA ARG A 224 -11.73 -8.98 -13.68
C ARG A 224 -13.24 -8.96 -13.89
N ALA A 225 -13.84 -10.07 -14.31
CA ALA A 225 -15.28 -10.19 -14.53
C ALA A 225 -16.09 -10.24 -13.22
N GLU A 226 -15.45 -10.54 -12.08
CA GLU A 226 -16.09 -10.47 -10.74
C GLU A 226 -16.31 -9.02 -10.29
N VAL A 227 -15.58 -8.06 -10.85
CA VAL A 227 -15.62 -6.66 -10.42
C VAL A 227 -16.78 -5.91 -11.07
N THR A 228 -17.62 -5.29 -10.24
CA THR A 228 -18.76 -4.48 -10.70
C THR A 228 -18.47 -2.98 -10.72
N SER A 229 -17.41 -2.57 -10.04
CA SER A 229 -17.06 -1.17 -9.79
C SER A 229 -15.58 -0.97 -10.03
N TRP A 230 -15.23 -0.17 -11.04
CA TRP A 230 -13.85 0.18 -11.39
C TRP A 230 -13.63 1.69 -11.30
N ILE A 231 -12.53 2.08 -10.68
CA ILE A 231 -12.08 3.47 -10.52
C ILE A 231 -10.68 3.61 -11.10
N PRO A 232 -10.34 4.70 -11.78
CA PRO A 232 -8.96 4.96 -12.18
C PRO A 232 -8.08 5.21 -10.95
N MET A 233 -6.92 4.55 -10.87
CA MET A 233 -5.95 4.83 -9.82
C MET A 233 -5.28 6.18 -10.06
N ALA A 234 -5.19 6.99 -9.01
CA ALA A 234 -4.50 8.27 -9.07
C ALA A 234 -3.00 8.08 -9.43
N GLY A 235 -2.54 8.87 -10.40
CA GLY A 235 -1.13 8.92 -10.76
C GLY A 235 -0.31 9.57 -9.65
N GLY A 236 0.84 8.97 -9.31
CA GLY A 236 1.77 9.53 -8.33
C GLY A 236 2.74 10.56 -8.94
N PRO A 237 3.62 11.16 -8.12
CA PRO A 237 4.82 11.84 -8.62
C PRO A 237 5.55 10.94 -9.63
N LYS A 238 6.18 11.53 -10.66
CA LYS A 238 6.92 10.78 -11.68
C LYS A 238 7.96 9.87 -11.02
N SER A 239 7.57 8.61 -10.83
CA SER A 239 8.38 7.55 -10.26
C SER A 239 8.77 6.60 -11.40
N PRO A 240 9.91 5.91 -11.30
CA PRO A 240 10.26 4.90 -12.30
C PRO A 240 9.19 3.80 -12.34
N PRO A 241 8.98 3.14 -13.49
CA PRO A 241 8.12 1.96 -13.53
C PRO A 241 8.68 0.83 -12.66
N PHE A 242 7.82 -0.12 -12.30
CA PHE A 242 8.20 -1.31 -11.54
C PHE A 242 9.32 -2.08 -12.25
N PRO A 243 10.43 -2.40 -11.53
CA PRO A 243 11.50 -3.21 -12.09
C PRO A 243 11.00 -4.58 -12.55
N GLY A 244 11.51 -5.06 -13.69
CA GLY A 244 11.17 -6.39 -14.21
C GLY A 244 9.94 -6.39 -15.11
N SER A 245 8.82 -5.82 -14.67
CA SER A 245 7.56 -5.77 -15.44
C SER A 245 7.46 -4.54 -16.36
N GLY A 246 8.05 -3.41 -15.96
CA GLY A 246 7.90 -2.14 -16.67
C GLY A 246 6.54 -1.47 -16.48
N LEU A 247 5.69 -2.00 -15.58
CA LEU A 247 4.38 -1.43 -15.27
C LEU A 247 4.52 -0.07 -14.55
N PRO A 248 3.54 0.83 -14.73
CA PRO A 248 3.53 2.12 -14.04
C PRO A 248 3.38 1.95 -12.52
N THR A 249 3.91 2.93 -11.79
CA THR A 249 3.63 3.16 -10.36
C THR A 249 2.52 4.18 -10.18
N TYR A 250 1.83 4.13 -9.03
CA TYR A 250 0.69 4.99 -8.72
C TYR A 250 0.92 5.81 -7.44
N ALA A 251 -0.02 6.67 -7.08
CA ALA A 251 0.01 7.39 -5.80
C ALA A 251 -0.20 6.43 -4.61
N GLN A 252 0.03 6.92 -3.39
CA GLN A 252 -0.36 6.17 -2.18
C GLN A 252 -1.86 6.32 -1.94
N GLU A 253 -2.36 7.55 -2.03
CA GLU A 253 -3.78 7.88 -2.08
C GLU A 253 -4.31 7.56 -3.48
N LEU A 254 -4.71 6.30 -3.68
CA LEU A 254 -5.09 5.75 -4.99
C LEU A 254 -6.43 6.25 -5.50
N LEU A 255 -7.31 6.70 -4.61
CA LEU A 255 -8.69 7.05 -4.92
C LEU A 255 -8.88 8.56 -4.88
N ALA A 256 -9.31 9.19 -5.97
CA ALA A 256 -9.90 10.53 -5.92
C ALA A 256 -11.38 10.37 -5.51
N GLY A 257 -11.71 10.73 -4.27
CA GLY A 257 -13.03 10.46 -3.70
C GLY A 257 -13.80 11.71 -3.29
N HIS A 258 -15.12 11.55 -3.27
CA HIS A 258 -16.05 12.49 -2.65
C HIS A 258 -16.63 11.85 -1.39
N TYR A 259 -16.42 12.48 -0.24
CA TYR A 259 -16.83 12.00 1.07
C TYR A 259 -17.94 12.87 1.60
N SER A 260 -18.78 12.31 2.45
CA SER A 260 -19.74 13.10 3.20
C SER A 260 -20.00 12.47 4.54
N LEU A 261 -20.18 13.33 5.52
CA LEU A 261 -20.62 12.97 6.85
C LEU A 261 -22.03 13.52 7.04
N ASN A 262 -22.97 12.67 7.43
CA ASN A 262 -24.33 13.11 7.76
C ASN A 262 -24.61 12.92 9.25
N GLY A 263 -24.85 14.04 9.95
CA GLY A 263 -25.30 14.07 11.34
C GLY A 263 -26.76 14.55 11.42
N GLY A 264 -27.71 13.67 11.11
CA GLY A 264 -29.14 13.98 11.12
C GLY A 264 -29.61 14.66 9.82
N ASP A 265 -29.91 15.96 9.90
CA ASP A 265 -30.44 16.75 8.77
C ASP A 265 -29.34 17.49 7.98
N THR A 266 -28.08 17.41 8.41
CA THR A 266 -26.95 18.16 7.81
C THR A 266 -25.92 17.21 7.21
N VAL A 267 -25.63 17.42 5.92
CA VAL A 267 -24.59 16.72 5.17
C VAL A 267 -23.38 17.63 4.99
N TYR A 268 -22.20 17.12 5.34
CA TYR A 268 -20.91 17.81 5.22
C TYR A 268 -20.07 17.13 4.13
N PRO A 269 -19.99 17.70 2.92
CA PRO A 269 -19.24 17.12 1.81
C PRO A 269 -17.77 17.52 1.83
N PHE A 270 -16.91 16.62 1.35
CA PHE A 270 -15.47 16.85 1.20
C PHE A 270 -14.94 16.17 -0.05
N ASP A 271 -14.07 16.85 -0.81
CA ASP A 271 -13.31 16.24 -1.90
C ASP A 271 -11.89 16.01 -1.43
N THR A 272 -11.46 14.75 -1.37
CA THR A 272 -10.09 14.42 -0.98
C THR A 272 -9.64 13.08 -1.57
N ASP A 273 -8.36 12.79 -1.47
CA ASP A 273 -7.85 11.50 -1.91
C ASP A 273 -7.97 10.48 -0.77
N ALA A 274 -8.08 9.19 -1.11
CA ALA A 274 -8.04 8.11 -0.13
C ALA A 274 -7.05 7.00 -0.43
N ILE A 275 -6.61 6.40 0.67
CA ILE A 275 -5.77 5.21 0.71
C ILE A 275 -6.66 3.99 1.02
N LEU A 276 -6.44 2.91 0.29
CA LEU A 276 -6.93 1.58 0.64
C LEU A 276 -5.81 0.84 1.39
N ASP A 277 -6.00 0.62 2.69
CA ASP A 277 -4.90 0.29 3.60
C ASP A 277 -5.22 -0.93 4.47
N THR A 278 -4.68 -2.09 4.12
CA THR A 278 -4.76 -3.30 4.96
C THR A 278 -3.90 -3.22 6.23
N GLY A 279 -2.98 -2.26 6.32
CA GLY A 279 -2.19 -1.95 7.51
C GLY A 279 -2.97 -1.10 8.54
N CYS A 280 -4.05 -0.41 8.15
CA CYS A 280 -4.86 0.39 9.06
C CYS A 280 -6.14 -0.36 9.49
N PRO A 281 -6.36 -0.61 10.80
CA PRO A 281 -7.47 -1.44 11.25
C PRO A 281 -8.85 -0.80 11.02
N THR A 282 -8.94 0.50 10.78
CA THR A 282 -10.19 1.28 10.74
C THR A 282 -10.07 2.44 9.76
N THR A 283 -11.20 3.09 9.44
CA THR A 283 -11.17 4.33 8.68
C THR A 283 -10.57 5.45 9.53
N PHE A 284 -9.70 6.25 8.94
CA PHE A 284 -9.04 7.38 9.58
C PHE A 284 -9.15 8.62 8.68
N ILE A 285 -9.80 9.67 9.17
CA ILE A 285 -9.84 10.99 8.54
C ILE A 285 -8.62 11.78 9.03
N HIS A 286 -7.70 12.09 8.12
CA HIS A 286 -6.56 12.94 8.39
C HIS A 286 -6.90 14.38 8.02
N GLU A 287 -7.22 15.20 9.01
CA GLU A 287 -7.74 16.56 8.82
C GLU A 287 -6.65 17.57 8.48
N HIS A 288 -6.93 18.39 7.46
CA HIS A 288 -6.13 19.56 7.11
C HIS A 288 -6.91 20.47 6.14
N GLY A 289 -6.71 21.79 6.26
CA GLY A 289 -7.27 22.76 5.31
C GLY A 289 -8.80 22.70 5.24
N ASP A 290 -9.34 22.31 4.09
CA ASP A 290 -10.78 22.26 3.82
C ASP A 290 -11.46 20.95 4.28
N LEU A 291 -10.69 19.92 4.64
CA LEU A 291 -11.20 18.71 5.31
C LEU A 291 -11.10 18.91 6.83
N LEU A 292 -12.12 19.54 7.40
CA LEU A 292 -12.31 19.70 8.84
C LEU A 292 -13.67 19.12 9.22
N VAL A 293 -13.64 18.06 10.02
CA VAL A 293 -14.82 17.43 10.59
C VAL A 293 -15.43 18.36 11.62
N PRO A 294 -16.73 18.69 11.51
CA PRO A 294 -17.40 19.54 12.49
C PRO A 294 -17.35 18.92 13.90
N ASP A 295 -17.03 19.73 14.91
CA ASP A 295 -17.00 19.32 16.33
C ASP A 295 -18.27 18.63 16.79
N ALA A 296 -19.43 18.99 16.23
CA ALA A 296 -20.72 18.40 16.56
C ALA A 296 -20.86 16.92 16.16
N LEU A 297 -19.99 16.42 15.26
CA LEU A 297 -19.96 15.03 14.83
C LEU A 297 -18.91 14.20 15.57
N LEU A 298 -18.15 14.81 16.47
CA LEU A 298 -17.02 14.18 17.14
C LEU A 298 -17.35 13.83 18.60
N ASP A 299 -16.67 12.81 19.10
CA ASP A 299 -16.68 12.46 20.51
C ASP A 299 -16.06 13.56 21.41
N ALA A 300 -16.16 13.40 22.72
CA ALA A 300 -15.64 14.38 23.69
C ALA A 300 -14.12 14.58 23.59
N HIS A 301 -13.38 13.62 23.02
CA HIS A 301 -11.94 13.70 22.79
C HIS A 301 -11.56 14.26 21.43
N ARG A 302 -12.54 14.49 20.55
CA ARG A 302 -12.35 14.94 19.16
C ARG A 302 -11.47 13.99 18.35
N ALA A 303 -11.55 12.70 18.62
CA ALA A 303 -10.68 11.68 18.04
C ALA A 303 -11.45 10.62 17.24
N GLN A 304 -12.78 10.61 17.34
CA GLN A 304 -13.65 9.66 16.64
C GLN A 304 -14.96 10.34 16.26
N LEU A 305 -15.58 9.90 15.16
CA LEU A 305 -16.98 10.24 14.89
C LEU A 305 -17.90 9.65 15.97
N LEU A 306 -18.98 10.38 16.28
CA LEU A 306 -20.07 9.88 17.11
C LEU A 306 -20.79 8.71 16.41
N ASP A 307 -21.40 7.85 17.20
CA ASP A 307 -22.26 6.77 16.70
C ASP A 307 -23.37 7.32 15.81
N ASP A 308 -23.75 6.52 14.80
CA ASP A 308 -24.79 6.81 13.81
C ASP A 308 -24.53 8.00 12.87
N VAL A 309 -23.38 8.68 12.98
CA VAL A 309 -22.93 9.60 11.93
C VAL A 309 -22.72 8.78 10.65
N LEU A 310 -23.52 9.04 9.62
CA LEU A 310 -23.42 8.30 8.37
C LEU A 310 -22.15 8.75 7.63
N PHE A 311 -21.22 7.82 7.45
CA PHE A 311 -20.04 8.01 6.62
C PHE A 311 -20.35 7.50 5.22
N TRP A 312 -20.22 8.38 4.22
CA TRP A 312 -20.21 7.97 2.82
C TRP A 312 -18.84 8.19 2.20
N VAL A 313 -18.53 7.39 1.18
CA VAL A 313 -17.53 7.69 0.16
C VAL A 313 -18.06 7.28 -1.21
N THR A 314 -17.88 8.15 -2.19
CA THR A 314 -18.06 7.84 -3.60
C THR A 314 -16.80 8.17 -4.40
N ALA A 315 -16.62 7.49 -5.52
CA ALA A 315 -15.58 7.82 -6.49
C ALA A 315 -16.08 7.52 -7.89
N GLU A 316 -15.71 8.36 -8.84
CA GLU A 316 -16.17 8.26 -10.22
C GLU A 316 -15.71 6.96 -10.88
N GLY A 317 -16.62 6.37 -11.65
CA GLY A 317 -16.36 5.13 -12.37
C GLY A 317 -15.55 5.30 -13.64
N THR A 318 -15.45 4.21 -14.37
CA THR A 318 -14.86 4.16 -15.71
C THR A 318 -15.87 3.60 -16.70
N GLU A 319 -15.50 3.48 -17.97
CA GLU A 319 -16.29 2.74 -18.96
C GLU A 319 -16.53 1.26 -18.59
N PHE A 320 -15.78 0.74 -17.60
CA PHE A 320 -15.90 -0.64 -17.14
C PHE A 320 -16.80 -0.82 -15.91
N GLY A 321 -17.38 0.24 -15.31
CA GLY A 321 -18.26 0.10 -14.15
C GLY A 321 -18.76 1.41 -13.52
N ASN A 322 -19.74 1.30 -12.60
CA ASN A 322 -20.52 2.43 -12.07
C ASN A 322 -19.80 3.33 -11.03
N GLY A 323 -18.50 3.15 -10.85
CA GLY A 323 -17.75 3.79 -9.76
C GLY A 323 -17.94 3.10 -8.43
N PHE A 324 -17.44 3.71 -7.37
CA PHE A 324 -17.47 3.15 -6.03
C PHE A 324 -18.41 3.93 -5.14
N HIS A 325 -19.10 3.19 -4.28
CA HIS A 325 -19.97 3.73 -3.26
C HIS A 325 -19.85 2.81 -2.04
N LEU A 326 -19.47 3.41 -0.91
CA LEU A 326 -19.45 2.75 0.39
C LEU A 326 -20.12 3.67 1.40
N GLU A 327 -21.09 3.13 2.11
CA GLU A 327 -21.87 3.84 3.12
C GLU A 327 -21.98 2.98 4.39
N PHE A 328 -21.85 3.61 5.55
CA PHE A 328 -22.15 2.98 6.84
C PHE A 328 -22.33 4.00 7.96
N PRO A 329 -23.16 3.67 8.97
CA PRO A 329 -23.20 4.44 10.22
C PRO A 329 -21.91 4.22 10.98
N ALA A 330 -21.25 5.30 11.40
CA ALA A 330 -20.08 5.24 12.27
C ALA A 330 -20.43 4.59 13.62
N GLY A 331 -19.44 3.94 14.22
CA GLY A 331 -19.54 3.35 15.55
C GLY A 331 -18.16 3.09 16.15
N ASP A 332 -18.04 2.06 16.99
CA ASP A 332 -16.83 1.77 17.76
C ASP A 332 -16.13 0.46 17.36
N LEU A 333 -16.59 -0.24 16.31
CA LEU A 333 -16.03 -1.53 15.90
C LEU A 333 -14.92 -1.36 14.85
N PRO A 334 -13.64 -1.63 15.19
CA PRO A 334 -12.54 -1.58 14.23
C PRO A 334 -12.75 -2.59 13.10
N GLY A 335 -12.41 -2.18 11.87
CA GLY A 335 -12.56 -2.99 10.67
C GLY A 335 -13.99 -3.11 10.14
N ASN A 336 -14.98 -2.54 10.81
CA ASN A 336 -16.37 -2.59 10.37
C ASN A 336 -16.98 -1.20 10.16
N ASN A 337 -17.00 -0.38 11.21
CA ASN A 337 -17.66 0.92 11.18
C ASN A 337 -17.03 2.02 12.04
N GLN A 338 -15.91 1.75 12.72
CA GLN A 338 -15.17 2.82 13.39
C GLN A 338 -14.58 3.83 12.39
N VAL A 339 -14.63 5.11 12.75
CA VAL A 339 -13.99 6.20 11.99
C VAL A 339 -13.25 7.12 12.96
N LEU A 340 -11.93 7.06 12.94
CA LEU A 340 -11.05 7.92 13.73
C LEU A 340 -10.76 9.23 12.99
N VAL A 341 -10.47 10.28 13.75
CA VAL A 341 -10.18 11.61 13.23
C VAL A 341 -8.93 12.17 13.92
N ALA A 342 -8.01 12.71 13.15
CA ALA A 342 -6.80 13.33 13.69
C ALA A 342 -6.26 14.42 12.75
N PRO A 343 -5.68 15.49 13.32
CA PRO A 343 -5.02 16.50 12.51
C PRO A 343 -3.76 15.94 11.85
N THR A 344 -3.49 16.41 10.63
CA THR A 344 -2.20 16.24 9.96
C THR A 344 -1.59 17.59 9.59
N ASN A 345 -0.26 17.65 9.57
CA ASN A 345 0.49 18.80 9.04
C ASN A 345 0.75 18.66 7.53
N GLU A 346 0.36 17.52 6.96
CA GLU A 346 0.47 17.21 5.54
C GLU A 346 -0.86 17.53 4.83
N ARG A 347 -1.02 17.09 3.58
CA ARG A 347 -2.30 17.20 2.88
C ARG A 347 -3.35 16.34 3.61
N ALA A 348 -4.60 16.81 3.60
CA ALA A 348 -5.74 16.02 4.05
C ALA A 348 -5.96 14.78 3.16
N TYR A 349 -6.38 13.67 3.77
CA TYR A 349 -6.78 12.45 3.07
C TYR A 349 -7.64 11.57 3.98
N VAL A 350 -8.31 10.59 3.39
CA VAL A 350 -9.01 9.55 4.14
C VAL A 350 -8.28 8.22 3.97
N ASN A 351 -7.90 7.59 5.06
CA ASN A 351 -7.47 6.20 5.05
C ASN A 351 -8.70 5.33 5.28
N LEU A 352 -9.11 4.50 4.32
CA LEU A 352 -10.31 3.66 4.46
C LEU A 352 -10.07 2.38 5.30
N GLY A 353 -8.81 2.09 5.62
CA GLY A 353 -8.42 0.92 6.39
C GLY A 353 -8.97 -0.39 5.85
N LEU A 354 -9.31 -1.30 6.77
CA LEU A 354 -9.84 -2.62 6.46
C LEU A 354 -11.32 -2.65 6.05
N ILE A 355 -12.09 -1.57 6.22
CA ILE A 355 -13.55 -1.59 6.00
C ILE A 355 -13.93 -2.03 4.57
N PRO A 356 -13.32 -1.47 3.49
CA PRO A 356 -13.62 -1.94 2.13
C PRO A 356 -13.27 -3.42 1.92
N TYR A 357 -12.20 -3.91 2.53
CA TYR A 357 -11.72 -5.28 2.34
C TYR A 357 -12.57 -6.35 3.04
N PHE A 358 -13.39 -5.97 4.01
CA PHE A 358 -14.40 -6.84 4.63
C PHE A 358 -15.79 -6.71 4.01
N ARG A 359 -15.93 -5.88 2.97
CA ARG A 359 -17.20 -5.69 2.23
C ARG A 359 -17.08 -6.09 0.76
N TYR A 360 -15.87 -6.08 0.23
CA TYR A 360 -15.58 -6.37 -1.17
C TYR A 360 -14.28 -7.18 -1.30
N GLY A 361 -14.18 -7.95 -2.38
CA GLY A 361 -12.89 -8.30 -2.94
C GLY A 361 -12.28 -7.05 -3.58
N VAL A 362 -11.15 -6.58 -3.06
CA VAL A 362 -10.49 -5.37 -3.58
C VAL A 362 -9.41 -5.77 -4.59
N VAL A 363 -9.55 -5.31 -5.83
CA VAL A 363 -8.71 -5.70 -6.97
C VAL A 363 -7.85 -4.53 -7.41
N PHE A 364 -6.53 -4.70 -7.41
CA PHE A 364 -5.56 -3.73 -7.93
C PHE A 364 -5.10 -4.18 -9.32
N ASP A 365 -5.66 -3.61 -10.38
CA ASP A 365 -5.26 -3.86 -11.77
C ASP A 365 -4.18 -2.86 -12.17
N VAL A 366 -2.93 -3.22 -11.85
CA VAL A 366 -1.74 -2.41 -12.08
C VAL A 366 -1.47 -2.23 -13.58
N GLU A 367 -1.79 -3.25 -14.38
CA GLU A 367 -1.65 -3.20 -15.84
C GLU A 367 -2.58 -2.15 -16.46
N ARG A 368 -3.85 -2.11 -16.03
CA ARG A 368 -4.85 -1.17 -16.57
C ARG A 368 -4.92 0.16 -15.82
N GLY A 369 -4.26 0.26 -14.67
CA GLY A 369 -4.33 1.45 -13.81
C GLY A 369 -5.67 1.65 -13.14
N LEU A 370 -6.31 0.55 -12.74
CA LEU A 370 -7.63 0.55 -12.12
C LEU A 370 -7.59 -0.10 -10.74
N VAL A 371 -8.47 0.37 -9.86
CA VAL A 371 -8.85 -0.35 -8.64
C VAL A 371 -10.31 -0.74 -8.71
N GLY A 372 -10.58 -1.98 -8.33
CA GLY A 372 -11.84 -2.67 -8.52
C GLY A 372 -12.42 -3.16 -7.21
N PHE A 373 -13.75 -3.20 -7.13
CA PHE A 373 -14.50 -3.75 -6.02
C PHE A 373 -15.43 -4.85 -6.54
N ALA A 374 -15.10 -6.09 -6.20
CA ALA A 374 -15.93 -7.26 -6.46
C ALA A 374 -16.89 -7.44 -5.27
N PRO A 375 -18.20 -7.53 -5.50
CA PRO A 375 -19.15 -7.90 -4.46
C PRO A 375 -18.80 -9.26 -3.86
N CYS A 376 -19.17 -9.44 -2.60
CA CYS A 376 -19.18 -10.75 -1.97
C CYS A 376 -20.08 -11.72 -2.74
N SER A 377 -19.59 -12.95 -2.95
CA SER A 377 -20.32 -14.03 -3.63
C SER A 377 -20.94 -15.03 -2.67
#